data_AF-A0A1F5E7B8-F1
#
_entry.id   AF-A0A1F5E7B8-F1
#
_cell.length_a   1.000
_cell.length_b   1.000
_cell.length_c   1.000
_cell.angle_alpha   90.00
_cell.angle_beta   90.00
_cell.angle_gamma   90.00
#
_symmetry.space_group_name_H-M   'P 1'
#
loop_
_entity.id
_entity.type
_entity.pdbx_description
1 polymer ?
#
loop_
_entity_poly.entity_id
_entity_poly.type
_entity_poly.pdbx_seq_one_letter_code
_entity_poly.pdbx_strand_id
1 'polypeptide(L)'
;MVLSKGKYKYQKANMVTDQDLEEVRKLLDVAEGKIRQVRMKLFSTQISSQAAMLEEDEAGNAIQGVFDGENMVGTDKKMYSVPANYASKSKLIPGDVLKLNIVSDGKFLFKQIGPVSRKNLIGVLEEIDSEHFQVDVGGKKFRVLLASITYFKAKPGDKLSVVVPTEQESAWAAVDNII
;
A
#
# COMPACT_ATOMS: atom_id res chain seq x y z
N MET A 1 15.50 64.20 -43.62
CA MET A 1 15.06 62.86 -44.05
C MET A 1 15.45 61.87 -42.98
N VAL A 2 14.46 61.36 -42.25
CA VAL A 2 14.60 60.56 -41.02
C VAL A 2 14.77 59.09 -41.41
N LEU A 3 15.79 58.42 -40.88
CA LEU A 3 15.83 56.96 -40.84
C LEU A 3 16.14 56.50 -39.41
N SER A 4 15.05 56.26 -38.67
CA SER A 4 15.01 55.64 -37.35
C SER A 4 15.45 54.18 -37.47
N LYS A 5 16.61 53.84 -36.90
CA LYS A 5 17.04 52.45 -36.74
C LYS A 5 16.29 51.85 -35.56
N GLY A 6 15.24 51.08 -35.86
CA GLY A 6 14.45 50.35 -34.88
C GLY A 6 15.32 49.43 -34.04
N LYS A 7 15.28 49.63 -32.72
CA LYS A 7 15.84 48.70 -31.73
C LYS A 7 14.90 47.49 -31.64
N TYR A 8 15.26 46.36 -32.23
CA TYR A 8 14.60 45.09 -31.96
C TYR A 8 14.92 44.68 -30.51
N LYS A 9 14.00 44.99 -29.59
CA LYS A 9 14.01 44.40 -28.25
C LYS A 9 13.59 42.94 -28.38
N TYR A 10 14.54 42.02 -28.32
CA TYR A 10 14.25 40.65 -27.95
C TYR A 10 13.69 40.68 -26.52
N GLN A 11 12.38 40.47 -26.36
CA GLN A 11 11.83 40.05 -25.08
C GLN A 11 12.49 38.71 -24.76
N LYS A 12 13.35 38.66 -23.75
CA LYS A 12 13.75 37.39 -23.13
C LYS A 12 12.45 36.67 -22.79
N ALA A 13 12.16 35.56 -23.47
CA ALA A 13 11.22 34.59 -22.92
C ALA A 13 11.68 34.31 -21.49
N ASN A 14 10.78 34.38 -20.51
CA ASN A 14 11.07 33.94 -19.15
C ASN A 14 11.47 32.47 -19.25
N MET A 15 12.77 32.20 -19.35
CA MET A 15 13.32 30.86 -19.32
C MET A 15 13.16 30.39 -17.89
N VAL A 16 12.45 29.28 -17.72
CA VAL A 16 12.36 28.56 -16.44
C VAL A 16 13.79 28.34 -15.94
N THR A 17 14.09 28.86 -14.76
CA THR A 17 15.42 28.75 -14.17
C THR A 17 15.57 27.38 -13.49
N ASP A 18 16.81 26.95 -13.26
CA ASP A 18 17.07 25.72 -12.47
C ASP A 18 16.49 25.82 -11.06
N GLN A 19 16.40 27.05 -10.51
CA GLN A 19 15.75 27.30 -9.22
C GLN A 19 14.24 27.06 -9.29
N ASP A 20 13.59 27.53 -10.36
CA ASP A 20 12.15 27.28 -10.59
C ASP A 20 11.88 25.78 -10.75
N LEU A 21 12.76 25.05 -11.47
CA LEU A 21 12.64 23.60 -11.64
C LEU A 21 12.80 22.85 -10.31
N GLU A 22 13.75 23.27 -9.47
CA GLU A 22 13.97 22.68 -8.16
C GLU A 22 12.79 22.93 -7.21
N GLU A 23 12.19 24.13 -7.27
CA GLU A 23 10.98 24.44 -6.52
C GLU A 23 9.79 23.58 -6.99
N VAL A 24 9.60 23.44 -8.30
CA VAL A 24 8.56 22.57 -8.87
C VAL A 24 8.74 21.10 -8.43
N ARG A 25 9.97 20.57 -8.41
CA ARG A 25 10.24 19.21 -7.92
C ARG A 25 9.85 19.04 -6.46
N LYS A 26 10.24 19.97 -5.60
CA LYS A 26 9.85 19.94 -4.18
C LYS A 26 8.34 19.99 -3.99
N LEU A 27 7.64 20.82 -4.77
CA LEU A 27 6.18 20.90 -4.72
C LEU A 27 5.52 19.59 -5.18
N LEU A 28 6.06 18.94 -6.20
CA LEU A 28 5.60 17.62 -6.66
C LEU A 28 5.77 16.57 -5.56
N ASP A 29 6.95 16.48 -4.94
CA ASP A 29 7.21 15.52 -3.85
C ASP A 29 6.23 15.69 -2.69
N VAL A 30 5.96 16.93 -2.30
CA VAL A 30 4.99 17.26 -1.25
C VAL A 30 3.56 16.87 -1.68
N ALA A 31 3.18 17.15 -2.92
CA ALA A 31 1.86 16.79 -3.44
C ALA A 31 1.65 15.27 -3.50
N GLU A 32 2.65 14.53 -3.98
CA GLU A 32 2.63 13.06 -4.01
C GLU A 32 2.53 12.47 -2.61
N GLY A 33 3.29 13.02 -1.65
CA GLY A 33 3.19 12.65 -0.23
C GLY A 33 1.77 12.83 0.32
N LYS A 34 1.13 13.96 0.05
CA LYS A 34 -0.26 14.23 0.48
C LYS A 34 -1.26 13.28 -0.18
N ILE A 35 -1.14 13.03 -1.48
CA ILE A 35 -2.00 12.09 -2.20
C ILE A 35 -1.90 10.70 -1.58
N ARG A 36 -0.68 10.26 -1.24
CA ARG A 36 -0.44 8.98 -0.56
C ARG A 36 -1.16 8.91 0.78
N GLN A 37 -1.08 9.95 1.60
CA GLN A 37 -1.79 10.02 2.89
C GLN A 37 -3.31 9.94 2.73
N VAL A 38 -3.86 10.67 1.75
CA VAL A 38 -5.31 10.65 1.46
C VAL A 38 -5.75 9.25 1.03
N ARG A 39 -5.00 8.60 0.11
CA ARG A 39 -5.28 7.22 -0.31
C ARG A 39 -5.26 6.25 0.86
N MET A 40 -4.29 6.37 1.76
CA MET A 40 -4.23 5.52 2.95
C MET A 40 -5.45 5.68 3.85
N LYS A 41 -5.91 6.92 4.04
CA LYS A 41 -7.08 7.22 4.88
C LYS A 41 -8.38 6.72 4.26
N LEU A 42 -8.53 6.84 2.94
CA LEU A 42 -9.67 6.28 2.22
C LEU A 42 -9.70 4.75 2.34
N PHE A 43 -8.55 4.12 2.13
CA PHE A 43 -8.38 2.69 2.27
C PHE A 43 -8.71 2.19 3.69
N SER A 44 -8.18 2.82 4.74
CA SER A 44 -8.48 2.40 6.12
C SER A 44 -9.95 2.59 6.49
N THR A 45 -10.59 3.64 5.98
CA THR A 45 -12.03 3.89 6.16
C THR A 45 -12.85 2.79 5.49
N GLN A 46 -12.47 2.39 4.27
CA GLN A 46 -13.12 1.30 3.55
C GLN A 46 -13.01 -0.04 4.31
N ILE A 47 -11.81 -0.39 4.79
CA ILE A 47 -11.61 -1.62 5.58
C ILE A 47 -12.47 -1.60 6.86
N SER A 48 -12.52 -0.47 7.55
CA SER A 48 -13.36 -0.30 8.74
C SER A 48 -14.85 -0.46 8.41
N SER A 49 -15.32 0.06 7.27
CA SER A 49 -16.71 -0.14 6.85
C SER A 49 -17.01 -1.60 6.50
N GLN A 50 -16.06 -2.32 5.87
CA GLN A 50 -16.21 -3.74 5.57
C GLN A 50 -16.29 -4.57 6.87
N ALA A 51 -15.43 -4.28 7.85
CA ALA A 51 -15.46 -4.94 9.15
C ALA A 51 -16.78 -4.72 9.89
N ALA A 52 -17.34 -3.50 9.84
CA ALA A 52 -18.62 -3.19 10.46
C ALA A 52 -19.84 -3.89 9.80
N MET A 53 -19.69 -4.41 8.59
CA MET A 53 -20.74 -5.19 7.90
C MET A 53 -20.66 -6.69 8.18
N LEU A 54 -19.61 -7.17 8.85
CA LEU A 54 -19.50 -8.58 9.24
C LEU A 54 -20.41 -8.88 10.42
N GLU A 55 -20.97 -10.09 10.45
CA GLU A 55 -21.71 -10.57 11.60
C GLU A 55 -20.77 -10.83 12.78
N GLU A 56 -21.22 -10.45 13.98
CA GLU A 56 -20.52 -10.81 15.21
C GLU A 56 -20.65 -12.31 15.48
N ASP A 57 -19.60 -12.91 16.04
CA ASP A 57 -19.62 -14.34 16.36
C ASP A 57 -20.49 -14.58 17.61
N GLU A 58 -21.61 -15.29 17.43
CA GLU A 58 -22.58 -15.59 18.50
C GLU A 58 -21.96 -16.36 19.68
N ALA A 59 -20.84 -17.05 19.46
CA ALA A 59 -20.18 -17.86 20.48
C ALA A 59 -19.26 -17.06 21.44
N GLY A 60 -19.08 -15.75 21.23
CA GLY A 60 -18.41 -14.81 22.14
C GLY A 60 -16.88 -14.99 22.34
N ASN A 61 -16.30 -16.11 21.89
CA ASN A 61 -14.88 -16.43 22.08
C ASN A 61 -13.98 -16.06 20.89
N ALA A 62 -14.57 -15.46 19.84
CA ALA A 62 -13.85 -15.10 18.64
C ALA A 62 -14.33 -13.78 18.08
N ILE A 63 -13.41 -13.10 17.39
CA ILE A 63 -13.65 -11.79 16.77
C ILE A 63 -13.41 -11.95 15.28
N GLN A 64 -14.39 -11.58 14.47
CA GLN A 64 -14.20 -11.47 13.03
C GLN A 64 -13.68 -10.09 12.67
N GLY A 65 -12.94 -9.99 11.58
CA GLY A 65 -12.43 -8.72 11.11
C GLY A 65 -11.84 -8.80 9.72
N VAL A 66 -11.45 -7.64 9.20
CA VAL A 66 -10.93 -7.51 7.84
C VAL A 66 -9.45 -7.13 7.91
N PHE A 67 -8.63 -7.85 7.14
CA PHE A 67 -7.20 -7.57 7.04
C PHE A 67 -6.93 -6.27 6.27
N ASP A 68 -6.03 -5.43 6.76
CA ASP A 68 -5.66 -4.13 6.16
C ASP A 68 -4.27 -4.13 5.49
N GLY A 69 -3.54 -5.24 5.57
CA GLY A 69 -2.15 -5.37 5.09
C GLY A 69 -1.16 -5.72 6.19
N GLU A 70 -1.43 -5.33 7.44
CA GLU A 70 -0.60 -5.65 8.62
C GLU A 70 -1.45 -6.03 9.84
N ASN A 71 -2.65 -5.50 9.95
CA ASN A 71 -3.58 -5.69 11.06
C ASN A 71 -4.90 -6.27 10.57
N MET A 72 -5.66 -6.83 11.50
CA MET A 72 -7.06 -7.14 11.36
C MET A 72 -7.87 -6.03 12.05
N VAL A 73 -8.76 -5.37 11.32
CA VAL A 73 -9.76 -4.47 11.89
C VAL A 73 -10.97 -5.31 12.30
N GLY A 74 -11.17 -5.48 13.60
CA GLY A 74 -12.25 -6.28 14.16
C GLY A 74 -13.63 -5.62 14.02
N THR A 75 -14.68 -6.42 14.08
CA THR A 75 -16.08 -5.96 14.22
C THR A 75 -16.26 -5.06 15.45
N ASP A 76 -15.44 -5.29 16.48
CA ASP A 76 -15.40 -4.50 17.71
C ASP A 76 -14.67 -3.15 17.57
N LYS A 77 -14.27 -2.78 16.34
CA LYS A 77 -13.55 -1.56 15.97
C LYS A 77 -12.13 -1.46 16.55
N LYS A 78 -11.58 -2.56 17.08
CA LYS A 78 -10.17 -2.63 17.48
C LYS A 78 -9.29 -3.14 16.35
N MET A 79 -8.03 -2.74 16.39
CA MET A 79 -7.00 -3.25 15.49
C MET A 79 -6.18 -4.32 16.20
N TYR A 80 -5.99 -5.44 15.52
CA TYR A 80 -5.22 -6.58 16.01
C TYR A 80 -4.05 -6.83 15.06
N SER A 81 -2.81 -6.67 15.55
CA SER A 81 -1.63 -6.92 14.73
C SER A 81 -1.56 -8.39 14.31
N VAL A 82 -1.44 -8.63 13.00
CA VAL A 82 -1.36 -9.97 12.43
C VAL A 82 0.13 -10.33 12.28
N PRO A 83 0.57 -11.49 12.76
CA PRO A 83 1.98 -11.90 12.61
C PRO A 83 2.41 -11.89 11.14
N ALA A 84 3.49 -11.16 10.82
CA ALA A 84 3.97 -11.00 9.45
C ALA A 84 4.24 -12.33 8.74
N ASN A 85 4.74 -13.34 9.46
CA ASN A 85 4.97 -14.69 8.93
C ASN A 85 3.68 -15.43 8.56
N TYR A 86 2.60 -15.24 9.33
CA TYR A 86 1.31 -15.82 8.99
C TYR A 86 0.70 -15.13 7.77
N ALA A 87 0.76 -13.79 7.74
CA ALA A 87 0.27 -12.99 6.63
C ALA A 87 1.01 -13.28 5.32
N SER A 88 2.35 -13.37 5.35
CA SER A 88 3.16 -13.72 4.17
C SER A 88 2.89 -15.15 3.68
N LYS A 89 2.91 -16.13 4.59
CA LYS A 89 2.71 -17.55 4.24
C LYS A 89 1.31 -17.82 3.68
N SER A 90 0.30 -17.14 4.21
CA SER A 90 -1.09 -17.27 3.76
C SER A 90 -1.43 -16.35 2.59
N LYS A 91 -0.47 -15.53 2.13
CA LYS A 91 -0.63 -14.52 1.06
C LYS A 91 -1.86 -13.65 1.29
N LEU A 92 -2.03 -13.19 2.53
CA LEU A 92 -3.15 -12.33 2.91
C LEU A 92 -3.07 -11.02 2.16
N ILE A 93 -4.21 -10.58 1.64
CA ILE A 93 -4.36 -9.29 0.98
C ILE A 93 -5.46 -8.48 1.66
N PRO A 94 -5.42 -7.14 1.58
CA PRO A 94 -6.46 -6.34 2.17
C PRO A 94 -7.86 -6.72 1.71
N GLY A 95 -8.81 -6.69 2.65
CA GLY A 95 -10.17 -7.16 2.43
C GLY A 95 -10.39 -8.61 2.86
N ASP A 96 -9.35 -9.43 3.00
CA ASP A 96 -9.50 -10.80 3.49
C ASP A 96 -10.13 -10.82 4.90
N VAL A 97 -11.18 -11.62 5.07
CA VAL A 97 -11.86 -11.81 6.35
C VAL A 97 -11.10 -12.83 7.20
N LEU A 98 -10.75 -12.42 8.40
CA LEU A 98 -10.05 -13.20 9.40
C LEU A 98 -10.95 -13.44 10.60
N LYS A 99 -10.75 -14.59 11.25
CA LYS A 99 -11.27 -14.91 12.57
C LYS A 99 -10.11 -14.96 13.55
N LEU A 100 -10.17 -14.13 14.59
CA LEU A 100 -9.28 -14.11 15.72
C LEU A 100 -9.89 -14.92 16.86
N ASN A 101 -9.20 -15.95 17.32
CA ASN A 101 -9.53 -16.65 18.56
C ASN A 101 -8.51 -16.26 19.62
N ILE A 102 -9.00 -15.88 20.80
CA ILE A 102 -8.16 -15.58 21.96
C ILE A 102 -8.17 -16.84 22.83
N VAL A 103 -7.06 -17.56 22.83
CA VAL A 103 -6.94 -18.79 23.66
C VAL A 103 -6.71 -18.43 25.12
N SER A 104 -6.91 -19.40 26.01
CA SER A 104 -6.86 -19.20 27.48
C SER A 104 -5.52 -18.68 28.01
N ASP A 105 -4.43 -18.82 27.25
CA ASP A 105 -3.10 -18.27 27.57
C ASP A 105 -2.88 -16.85 27.03
N GLY A 106 -3.91 -16.22 26.45
CA GLY A 106 -3.89 -14.88 25.89
C GLY A 106 -3.31 -14.78 24.48
N LYS A 107 -2.89 -15.89 23.84
CA LYS A 107 -2.38 -15.84 22.47
C LYS A 107 -3.49 -15.58 21.46
N PHE A 108 -3.12 -14.83 20.42
CA PHE A 108 -3.98 -14.53 19.28
C PHE A 108 -3.75 -15.56 18.17
N LEU A 109 -4.80 -16.30 17.84
CA LEU A 109 -4.80 -17.26 16.74
C LEU A 109 -5.69 -16.73 15.62
N PHE A 110 -5.05 -16.32 14.52
CA PHE A 110 -5.72 -15.86 13.31
C PHE A 110 -5.97 -17.01 12.36
N LYS A 111 -7.15 -17.03 11.75
CA LYS A 111 -7.51 -17.92 10.65
C LYS A 111 -8.21 -17.13 9.55
N GLN A 112 -7.79 -17.30 8.31
CA GLN A 112 -8.52 -16.75 7.17
C GLN A 112 -9.82 -17.55 6.98
N ILE A 113 -10.94 -16.85 6.90
CA ILE A 113 -12.28 -17.44 6.75
C ILE A 113 -13.03 -16.91 5.52
N GLY A 114 -12.60 -15.79 4.93
CA GLY A 114 -13.20 -15.24 3.72
C GLY A 114 -12.15 -14.57 2.83
N PRO A 115 -11.52 -15.29 1.88
CA PRO A 115 -10.62 -14.69 0.92
C PRO A 115 -11.39 -13.79 -0.06
N VAL A 116 -10.86 -12.60 -0.38
CA VAL A 116 -11.45 -11.74 -1.43
C VAL A 116 -10.96 -12.10 -2.83
N SER A 117 -11.73 -11.68 -3.84
CA SER A 117 -11.36 -11.70 -5.26
C SER A 117 -10.01 -11.05 -5.48
N ARG A 118 -9.09 -11.76 -6.14
CA ARG A 118 -7.69 -11.34 -6.27
C ARG A 118 -7.14 -11.58 -7.68
N LYS A 119 -6.12 -10.80 -8.03
CA LYS A 119 -5.40 -10.90 -9.30
C LYS A 119 -3.90 -10.82 -9.08
N ASN A 120 -3.13 -11.43 -9.98
CA ASN A 120 -1.69 -11.36 -9.99
C ASN A 120 -1.22 -10.19 -10.86
N LEU A 121 -0.18 -9.52 -10.41
CA LEU A 121 0.51 -8.45 -11.11
C LEU A 121 2.01 -8.73 -11.05
N ILE A 122 2.74 -8.24 -12.05
CA ILE A 122 4.20 -8.33 -12.08
C ILE A 122 4.76 -6.93 -11.87
N GLY A 123 5.70 -6.80 -10.94
CA GLY A 123 6.36 -5.54 -10.65
C GLY A 123 7.82 -5.71 -10.25
N VAL A 124 8.47 -4.58 -9.99
CA VAL A 124 9.87 -4.53 -9.57
C VAL A 124 9.94 -4.20 -8.09
N LEU A 125 10.73 -4.96 -7.33
CA LEU A 125 10.96 -4.70 -5.90
C LEU A 125 11.80 -3.45 -5.72
N GLU A 126 11.34 -2.56 -4.85
CA GLU A 126 12.04 -1.36 -4.41
C GLU A 126 12.17 -1.37 -2.88
N GLU A 127 13.33 -0.92 -2.40
CA GLU A 127 13.56 -0.64 -0.99
C GLU A 127 13.15 0.81 -0.70
N ILE A 128 12.33 1.00 0.34
CA ILE A 128 12.03 2.34 0.87
C ILE A 128 13.08 2.70 1.91
N ASP A 129 13.31 1.77 2.84
CA ASP A 129 14.37 1.79 3.85
C ASP A 129 14.68 0.34 4.27
N SER A 130 15.56 0.16 5.26
CA SER A 130 16.04 -1.17 5.68
C SER A 130 14.96 -2.14 6.15
N GLU A 131 13.80 -1.65 6.57
CA GLU A 131 12.69 -2.47 7.09
C GLU A 131 11.47 -2.48 6.16
N HIS A 132 11.34 -1.47 5.29
CA HIS A 132 10.17 -1.27 4.45
C HIS A 132 10.46 -1.45 2.96
N PHE A 133 9.65 -2.27 2.32
CA PHE A 133 9.74 -2.60 0.90
C PHE A 133 8.42 -2.33 0.18
N GLN A 134 8.52 -2.06 -1.12
CA GLN A 134 7.36 -1.94 -2.00
C GLN A 134 7.64 -2.54 -3.37
N VAL A 135 6.58 -2.86 -4.12
CA VAL A 135 6.68 -3.31 -5.50
C VAL A 135 6.04 -2.27 -6.40
N ASP A 136 6.80 -1.78 -7.39
CA ASP A 136 6.29 -0.90 -8.44
C ASP A 136 5.70 -1.73 -9.59
N VAL A 137 4.39 -1.55 -9.83
CA VAL A 137 3.65 -2.12 -10.95
C VAL A 137 3.21 -0.97 -11.86
N GLY A 138 4.02 -0.63 -12.85
CA GLY A 138 3.68 0.37 -13.86
C GLY A 138 3.36 1.75 -13.30
N GLY A 139 4.08 2.18 -12.27
CA GLY A 139 3.90 3.44 -11.54
C GLY A 139 2.99 3.35 -10.32
N LYS A 140 2.30 2.21 -10.11
CA LYS A 140 1.52 1.96 -8.88
C LYS A 140 2.38 1.16 -7.90
N LYS A 141 2.72 1.80 -6.78
CA LYS A 141 3.54 1.21 -5.70
C LYS A 141 2.67 0.54 -4.66
N PHE A 142 2.97 -0.72 -4.34
CA PHE A 142 2.31 -1.51 -3.29
C PHE A 142 3.31 -1.89 -2.21
N ARG A 143 2.99 -1.63 -0.95
CA ARG A 143 3.79 -2.14 0.18
C ARG A 143 3.71 -3.66 0.24
N VAL A 144 4.80 -4.28 0.64
CA VAL A 144 4.92 -5.74 0.80
C VAL A 144 5.60 -6.06 2.12
N LEU A 145 5.25 -7.19 2.72
CA LEU A 145 5.80 -7.59 4.01
C LEU A 145 7.27 -8.01 3.89
N LEU A 146 8.12 -7.50 4.79
CA LEU A 146 9.52 -7.91 4.91
C LEU A 146 9.68 -9.44 5.09
N ALA A 147 8.73 -10.08 5.79
CA ALA A 147 8.69 -11.53 5.95
C ALA A 147 8.64 -12.28 4.60
N SER A 148 7.97 -11.71 3.60
CA SER A 148 7.96 -12.29 2.25
C SER A 148 9.29 -12.08 1.54
N ILE A 149 9.88 -10.89 1.65
CA ILE A 149 11.16 -10.55 1.00
C ILE A 149 12.27 -11.45 1.52
N THR A 150 12.36 -11.61 2.83
CA THR A 150 13.34 -12.50 3.49
C THR A 150 13.14 -13.96 3.13
N TYR A 151 11.89 -14.44 3.05
CA TYR A 151 11.57 -15.81 2.63
C TYR A 151 12.04 -16.11 1.21
N PHE A 152 11.70 -15.25 0.25
CA PHE A 152 12.11 -15.40 -1.15
C PHE A 152 13.57 -15.02 -1.42
N LYS A 153 14.24 -14.40 -0.44
CA LYS A 153 15.60 -13.83 -0.57
C LYS A 153 15.69 -12.82 -1.72
N ALA A 154 14.59 -12.09 -1.95
CA ALA A 154 14.50 -11.10 -3.00
C ALA A 154 15.34 -9.87 -2.67
N LYS A 155 15.86 -9.21 -3.70
CA LYS A 155 16.67 -8.00 -3.64
C LYS A 155 16.02 -6.87 -4.43
N PRO A 156 16.25 -5.60 -4.06
CA PRO A 156 15.80 -4.48 -4.86
C PRO A 156 16.25 -4.62 -6.32
N GLY A 157 15.31 -4.42 -7.25
CA GLY A 157 15.48 -4.67 -8.68
C GLY A 157 14.95 -6.02 -9.17
N ASP A 158 14.67 -6.98 -8.28
CA ASP A 158 14.08 -8.26 -8.67
C ASP A 158 12.65 -8.08 -9.17
N LYS A 159 12.24 -8.94 -10.12
CA LYS A 159 10.85 -9.01 -10.59
C LYS A 159 10.06 -9.96 -9.71
N LEU A 160 8.93 -9.47 -9.19
CA LEU A 160 8.05 -10.25 -8.33
C LEU A 160 6.66 -10.38 -8.94
N SER A 161 6.07 -11.56 -8.81
CA SER A 161 4.62 -11.76 -8.90
C SER A 161 4.02 -11.36 -7.56
N VAL A 162 3.09 -10.41 -7.57
CA VAL A 162 2.35 -9.96 -6.39
C VAL A 162 0.85 -10.16 -6.59
N VAL A 163 0.14 -10.42 -5.50
CA VAL A 163 -1.30 -10.63 -5.47
C VAL A 163 -1.95 -9.43 -4.81
N VAL A 164 -2.97 -8.89 -5.47
CA VAL A 164 -3.74 -7.73 -4.99
C VAL A 164 -5.25 -7.99 -5.11
N PRO A 165 -6.09 -7.26 -4.37
CA PRO A 165 -7.53 -7.30 -4.56
C PRO A 165 -7.93 -6.86 -5.97
N THR A 166 -8.94 -7.51 -6.54
CA THR A 166 -9.45 -7.17 -7.89
C THR A 166 -10.42 -6.00 -7.84
N GLU A 167 -11.24 -5.92 -6.79
CA GLU A 167 -12.43 -5.06 -6.71
C GLU A 167 -12.23 -3.80 -5.87
N GLN A 168 -11.09 -3.66 -5.19
CA GLN A 168 -10.79 -2.51 -4.33
C GLN A 168 -9.38 -1.96 -4.56
N GLU A 169 -9.24 -0.67 -4.29
CA GLU A 169 -7.92 -0.06 -4.15
C GLU A 169 -7.19 -0.69 -2.96
N SER A 170 -5.89 -0.87 -3.10
CA SER A 170 -5.05 -1.42 -2.04
C SER A 170 -3.71 -0.68 -2.02
N ALA A 171 -3.24 -0.38 -0.82
CA ALA A 171 -1.88 0.08 -0.57
C ALA A 171 -0.89 -1.08 -0.40
N TRP A 172 -1.39 -2.29 -0.18
CA TRP A 172 -0.60 -3.48 0.12
C TRP A 172 -0.80 -4.58 -0.93
N ALA A 173 0.23 -5.40 -1.10
CA ALA A 173 0.18 -6.61 -1.91
C ALA A 173 0.85 -7.77 -1.16
N ALA A 174 0.40 -8.99 -1.44
CA ALA A 174 1.10 -10.20 -1.02
C ALA A 174 2.10 -10.63 -2.09
N VAL A 175 3.32 -10.98 -1.72
CA VAL A 175 4.29 -11.57 -2.67
C VAL A 175 3.91 -13.02 -2.91
N ASP A 176 3.76 -13.38 -4.17
CA ASP A 176 3.38 -14.72 -4.60
C ASP A 176 4.61 -15.56 -4.97
N ASN A 177 5.51 -14.97 -5.77
CA ASN A 177 6.78 -15.58 -6.18
C ASN A 177 7.79 -14.55 -6.72
N ILE A 178 9.07 -14.93 -6.77
CA ILE A 178 10.11 -14.26 -7.56
C ILE A 178 10.14 -14.85 -8.99
N ILE A 179 10.44 -14.01 -9.99
CA ILE A 179 10.43 -14.36 -11.44
C ILE A 179 11.84 -14.34 -12.01
#